data_AF-A0A9D1KQM3-F1
#
_entry.id   AF-A0A9D1KQM3-F1
#
_cell.length_a   1.000
_cell.length_b   1.000
_cell.length_c   1.000
_cell.angle_alpha   90.00
_cell.angle_beta   90.00
_cell.angle_gamma   90.00
#
_symmetry.space_group_name_H-M   'P 1'
#
loop_
_entity.id
_entity.type
_entity.pdbx_description
1 polymer ?
#
loop_
_entity_poly.entity_id
_entity_poly.type
_entity_poly.pdbx_seq_one_letter_code
_entity_poly.pdbx_strand_id
1 'polypeptide(L)' 'TVGMTLIEEIAEIFDIHGIETEIIAASIRNPIHVIDAARAGCDIATIPYKVIEQMLHHPLTDSGIERFLKDWETVPKK' A
#
# COMPACT_ATOMS: atom_id res chain seq x y z
N THR A 1 -10.37 8.52 -7.58
CA THR A 1 -11.75 8.93 -7.19
C THR A 1 -11.73 10.41 -6.83
N VAL A 2 -12.88 11.08 -6.70
CA VAL A 2 -12.93 12.48 -6.22
C VAL A 2 -12.13 12.67 -4.93
N GLY A 3 -12.16 11.67 -4.03
CA GLY A 3 -11.37 11.71 -2.78
C GLY A 3 -9.86 11.63 -2.96
N MET A 4 -9.34 10.99 -4.03
CA MET A 4 -7.90 10.92 -4.29
C MET A 4 -7.38 12.21 -4.93
N THR A 5 -8.16 12.81 -5.83
CA THR A 5 -7.85 14.13 -6.39
C THR A 5 -7.77 15.19 -5.30
N LEU A 6 -8.64 15.12 -4.28
CA LEU A 6 -8.56 16.01 -3.13
C LEU A 6 -7.24 15.88 -2.35
N ILE A 7 -6.71 14.66 -2.19
CA ILE A 7 -5.42 14.46 -1.50
C ILE A 7 -4.29 15.09 -2.32
N GLU A 8 -4.31 14.89 -3.64
CA GLU A 8 -3.31 15.44 -4.57
C GLU A 8 -3.29 16.97 -4.53
N GLU A 9 -4.46 17.61 -4.56
CA GLU A 9 -4.58 19.07 -4.45
C GLU A 9 -4.06 19.58 -3.09
N ILE A 10 -4.36 18.88 -1.98
CA ILE A 10 -3.87 19.26 -0.66
C ILE A 10 -2.34 19.12 -0.58
N ALA A 11 -1.78 18.04 -1.12
CA ALA A 11 -0.34 17.82 -1.17
C ALA A 11 0.39 18.90 -1.97
N GLU A 12 -0.15 19.28 -3.13
CA GLU A 12 0.38 20.38 -3.95
C GLU A 12 0.34 21.72 -3.19
N ILE A 13 -0.77 22.03 -2.51
CA ILE A 13 -0.90 23.25 -1.69
C ILE A 13 0.14 23.26 -0.56
N PHE A 14 0.35 22.12 0.10
CA PHE A 14 1.28 22.03 1.22
C PHE A 14 2.73 22.23 0.75
N ASP A 15 3.10 21.64 -0.38
CA ASP A 15 4.42 21.79 -0.99
C ASP A 15 4.67 23.25 -1.41
N ILE A 16 3.72 23.87 -2.13
CA ILE A 16 3.83 25.27 -2.61
C ILE A 16 4.01 26.25 -1.45
N HIS A 17 3.31 26.03 -0.34
CA HIS A 17 3.32 26.95 0.81
C HIS A 17 4.30 26.55 1.92
N GLY A 18 5.04 25.46 1.75
CA GLY A 18 5.95 24.94 2.78
C GLY A 18 5.24 24.62 4.10
N ILE A 19 4.02 24.07 4.02
CA ILE A 19 3.25 23.68 5.20
C ILE A 19 3.81 22.36 5.74
N GLU A 20 4.35 22.38 6.96
CA GLU A 20 4.96 21.20 7.61
C GLU A 20 3.95 20.19 8.17
N THR A 21 2.64 20.47 8.07
CA THR A 21 1.60 19.56 8.58
C THR A 21 1.56 18.28 7.73
N GLU A 22 1.48 17.12 8.37
CA GLU A 22 1.35 15.83 7.67
C GLU A 22 -0.10 15.55 7.23
N ILE A 23 -0.24 14.99 6.04
CA ILE A 23 -1.50 14.61 5.41
C ILE A 23 -1.86 13.17 5.82
N ILE A 24 -2.93 13.03 6.61
CA ILE A 24 -3.46 11.72 7.02
C ILE A 24 -4.64 11.32 6.14
N ALA A 25 -4.42 10.41 5.19
CA ALA A 25 -5.47 9.80 4.39
C ALA A 25 -6.36 8.88 5.25
N ALA A 26 -7.64 9.25 5.38
CA ALA A 26 -8.63 8.51 6.16
C ALA A 26 -9.72 7.88 5.28
N SER A 27 -10.59 7.07 5.91
CA SER A 27 -11.67 6.33 5.22
C SER A 27 -11.16 5.44 4.06
N ILE A 28 -10.01 4.80 4.25
CA ILE A 28 -9.51 3.74 3.36
C ILE A 28 -10.46 2.54 3.41
N ARG A 29 -10.88 2.02 2.25
CA ARG A 29 -11.87 0.93 2.14
C ARG A 29 -11.35 -0.34 1.46
N ASN A 30 -10.23 -0.26 0.75
CA ASN A 30 -9.65 -1.36 -0.01
C ASN A 30 -8.15 -1.06 -0.28
N PRO A 31 -7.36 -2.07 -0.72
CA PRO A 31 -5.94 -1.87 -1.01
C PRO A 31 -5.65 -0.81 -2.09
N ILE A 32 -6.54 -0.64 -3.07
CA ILE A 32 -6.36 0.36 -4.13
C ILE A 32 -6.39 1.77 -3.57
N HIS A 33 -7.25 2.07 -2.59
CA HIS A 33 -7.23 3.37 -1.91
C HIS A 33 -5.87 3.66 -1.24
N VAL A 34 -5.18 2.65 -0.73
CA VAL A 34 -3.86 2.84 -0.09
C VAL A 34 -2.81 3.20 -1.14
N ILE A 35 -2.80 2.48 -2.26
CA ILE A 35 -1.89 2.75 -3.38
C ILE A 35 -2.14 4.15 -3.95
N ASP A 36 -3.42 4.50 -4.18
CA ASP A 36 -3.79 5.79 -4.74
C ASP A 36 -3.49 6.95 -3.78
N ALA A 37 -3.74 6.78 -2.47
CA ALA A 37 -3.42 7.81 -1.48
C ALA A 37 -1.91 8.04 -1.37
N ALA A 38 -1.11 6.96 -1.38
CA ALA A 38 0.35 7.07 -1.40
C ALA A 38 0.85 7.78 -2.66
N ARG A 39 0.26 7.50 -3.83
CA ARG A 39 0.58 8.20 -5.10
C ARG A 39 0.17 9.66 -5.09
N ALA A 40 -0.94 9.98 -4.43
CA ALA A 40 -1.45 11.35 -4.30
C ALA A 40 -0.65 12.19 -3.28
N GLY A 41 0.34 11.60 -2.60
CA GLY A 41 1.25 12.35 -1.73
C GLY A 41 0.79 12.47 -0.28
N CYS A 42 -0.06 11.56 0.23
CA CYS A 42 -0.31 11.54 1.67
C CYS A 42 0.90 10.99 2.45
N ASP A 43 1.19 11.56 3.61
CA ASP A 43 2.27 11.11 4.50
C ASP A 43 1.86 9.87 5.31
N ILE A 44 0.59 9.83 5.75
CA ILE A 44 0.07 8.81 6.66
C ILE A 44 -1.26 8.29 6.13
N ALA A 45 -1.55 6.99 6.33
CA ALA A 45 -2.86 6.43 6.06
C ALA A 45 -3.41 5.69 7.29
N THR A 46 -4.65 5.96 7.68
CA THR A 46 -5.38 5.16 8.67
C THR A 46 -6.19 4.07 7.98
N ILE A 47 -5.81 2.82 8.23
CA ILE A 47 -6.24 1.66 7.44
C ILE A 47 -6.95 0.65 8.36
N PRO A 48 -8.16 0.16 8.00
CA PRO A 48 -8.78 -0.95 8.72
C PRO A 48 -7.90 -2.21 8.66
N TYR A 49 -7.78 -2.95 9.76
CA TYR A 49 -6.94 -4.15 9.85
C TYR A 49 -7.16 -5.15 8.70
N LYS A 50 -8.41 -5.40 8.31
CA LYS A 50 -8.76 -6.26 7.18
C LYS A 50 -8.10 -5.83 5.86
N VAL A 51 -7.97 -4.53 5.62
CA VAL A 51 -7.32 -4.01 4.40
C VAL A 51 -5.81 -4.23 4.48
N ILE A 52 -5.20 -4.09 5.66
CA ILE A 52 -3.79 -4.42 5.88
C ILE A 52 -3.52 -5.88 5.54
N GLU A 53 -4.33 -6.82 6.04
CA GLU A 53 -4.19 -8.24 5.70
C GLU A 53 -4.29 -8.47 4.19
N GLN A 54 -5.26 -7.85 3.53
CA GLN A 54 -5.41 -7.95 2.07
C GLN A 54 -4.18 -7.47 1.30
N MET A 55 -3.49 -6.42 1.77
CA MET A 55 -2.29 -5.89 1.13
C MET A 55 -1.09 -6.83 1.20
N LEU A 56 -1.07 -7.77 2.15
CA LEU A 56 0.02 -8.73 2.32
C LEU A 56 -0.11 -9.95 1.41
N HIS A 57 -1.26 -10.15 0.77
CA HIS A 57 -1.55 -11.32 -0.04
C HIS A 57 -1.47 -11.02 -1.54
N HIS A 58 -0.74 -11.85 -2.27
CA HIS A 58 -0.73 -11.83 -3.73
C HIS A 58 -0.59 -13.26 -4.28
N PRO A 59 -1.44 -13.70 -5.22
CA PRO A 59 -1.49 -15.09 -5.67
C PRO A 59 -0.16 -15.58 -6.28
N LEU A 60 0.58 -14.68 -6.94
CA LEU A 60 1.90 -15.04 -7.47
C LEU A 60 2.96 -15.21 -6.38
N THR A 61 2.84 -14.49 -5.27
CA THR A 61 3.74 -14.65 -4.11
C THR A 61 3.54 -16.03 -3.48
N ASP A 62 2.29 -16.41 -3.26
CA ASP A 62 1.93 -17.73 -2.71
C ASP A 62 2.45 -18.84 -3.63
N SER A 63 2.17 -18.74 -4.94
CA SER A 63 2.66 -19.72 -5.93
C SER A 63 4.19 -19.78 -5.99
N GLY A 64 4.87 -18.65 -5.77
CA GLY A 64 6.32 -18.57 -5.75
C GLY A 64 6.91 -19.28 -4.54
N ILE A 65 6.31 -19.09 -3.37
CA ILE A 65 6.71 -19.77 -2.13
C ILE A 65 6.52 -21.28 -2.26
N GLU A 66 5.36 -21.73 -2.76
CA GLU A 66 5.09 -23.16 -2.96
C GLU A 66 6.10 -23.81 -3.90
N ARG A 67 6.39 -23.17 -5.03
CA ARG A 67 7.38 -23.66 -5.99
C ARG A 67 8.78 -23.69 -5.37
N PHE A 68 9.17 -22.63 -4.66
CA PHE A 68 10.47 -22.55 -4.01
C PHE A 68 10.67 -23.69 -3.00
N LEU A 69 9.69 -23.96 -2.15
CA LEU A 69 9.75 -25.05 -1.18
C LEU A 69 9.86 -26.42 -1.85
N LYS A 70 9.10 -26.64 -2.92
CA LYS A 70 9.18 -27.88 -3.71
C LYS A 70 10.56 -28.08 -4.34
N ASP A 71 11.13 -27.02 -4.91
CA ASP A 71 12.47 -27.08 -5.50
C ASP A 71 13.52 -27.35 -4.38
N TRP A 72 13.34 -26.78 -3.19
CA TRP A 72 14.22 -26.98 -2.03
C TRP A 72 14.26 -28.42 -1.54
N GLU A 73 13.13 -29.14 -1.57
CA GLU A 73 13.07 -30.56 -1.20
C GLU A 73 13.93 -31.46 -2.09
N THR A 74 14.23 -31.02 -3.33
CA THR A 74 15.06 -31.78 -4.27
C THR A 74 16.56 -31.59 -4.05
N VAL A 75 16.97 -30.65 -3.19
CA VAL A 75 18.38 -30.38 -2.90
C VAL A 75 19.00 -31.58 -2.16
N PRO A 76 20.09 -32.18 -2.69
CA PRO A 76 20.75 -33.31 -2.04
C PRO A 76 21.23 -32.94 -0.63
N LYS A 77 20.88 -33.77 0.36
CA LYS A 77 21.40 -33.64 1.72
C LYS A 77 22.85 -34.15 1.73
N LYS A 78 23.75 -33.38 2.36
CA LYS A 78 25.13 -33.81 2.63
C LYS A 78 25.16 -34.94 3.65
#